data_AF-A0A9P0ZCK9-F1
#
_entry.id   AF-A0A9P0ZCK9-F1
#
_cell.length_a   1.000
_cell.length_b   1.000
_cell.length_c   1.000
_cell.angle_alpha   90.00
_cell.angle_beta   90.00
_cell.angle_gamma   90.00
#
_symmetry.space_group_name_H-M   'P 1'
#
loop_
_entity.id
_entity.type
_entity.pdbx_description
1 polymer ?
#
loop_
_entity_poly.entity_id
_entity_poly.type
_entity_poly.pdbx_seq_one_letter_code
_entity_poly.pdbx_strand_id
1 'polypeptide(L)'
;MMASAQCVLTSIVGKNLNNSGPMSYPSISGMPGFDTLSLRRKSICPNSFSGSRDAVNDEKNSKQRKHTVDPAAPNFLPLPSFAECFPKSSKEHKVVVDEQSGHVLEVPFRRIHLTGDEPHFDTYDTSGPQDANPRAGLPKLRKEWIDRREKLGGPRYTQMFYAKNDIITEEMIFCAARENLDPEFVRSEVARGRAIIPSNKKHLELEPMIVGRNFLVKVNANIGNSAVVSSIEEEVHKLQWATMWGADTIMDLSTGRHIHETREWILRNSAVPVGTVPIYQALEKVDGIAEKLSWDVFRDTLVEQAEQGVDYFTIHAGVLLRYIPLTAKRMTGIVSRGGSIHAKWCLAYHKENFAYDHWDDILDICNHYDVSLSIGDGLRPGSIYDANDTAQFAELLTQGELTRRAWEKDVQVMNEGPGHIPMHKIPENMQKQLEWCNEAPFYTLGPLTTDIAPGYDHITSAIGAANIGALGTALLCYVTPKEHLGLPNRDDVKTGVISYKISAHAADLAKGHPLAQAWDDAISKARFEFRWMDQFALSLDPVTAMSFHDETLPSDGAKVAHFCSMCGPKFCSMKITEDIRKYAEEHGYGSPEEAIQRGMDAMSAEFKAAKKTVSGEQHGEVGGEIYLPKTYIDPLKI
;
A
#
# COMPACT_ATOMS: atom_id res chain seq x y z
N MET A 1 -9.78 -37.17 37.15
CA MET A 1 -10.56 -38.20 36.42
C MET A 1 -9.97 -38.24 35.01
N MET A 2 -8.96 -39.10 34.78
CA MET A 2 -9.07 -40.39 34.05
C MET A 2 -9.63 -40.22 32.62
N ALA A 3 -9.05 -40.72 31.54
CA ALA A 3 -7.79 -41.42 31.29
C ALA A 3 -7.55 -41.49 29.76
N SER A 4 -6.28 -41.34 29.36
CA SER A 4 -5.51 -41.96 28.27
C SER A 4 -6.17 -42.86 27.21
N ALA A 5 -5.72 -42.75 25.95
CA ALA A 5 -5.24 -43.88 25.14
C ALA A 5 -4.32 -43.41 23.99
N GLN A 6 -3.04 -43.83 24.06
CA GLN A 6 -2.06 -43.81 22.97
C GLN A 6 -2.34 -44.94 21.97
N CYS A 7 -1.92 -44.78 20.72
CA CYS A 7 -1.51 -45.94 19.91
C CYS A 7 -0.24 -45.58 19.11
N VAL A 8 0.83 -46.29 19.44
CA VAL A 8 2.13 -46.33 18.76
C VAL A 8 2.14 -47.62 17.92
N LEU A 9 2.65 -47.55 16.70
CA LEU A 9 3.10 -48.73 15.97
C LEU A 9 4.39 -48.42 15.22
N THR A 10 5.48 -48.97 15.75
CA THR A 10 6.79 -49.10 15.10
C THR A 10 7.18 -50.57 15.14
N SER A 11 7.54 -51.14 13.98
CA SER A 11 8.56 -52.19 13.80
C SER A 11 8.68 -52.51 12.30
N ILE A 12 9.77 -53.01 11.69
CA ILE A 12 11.22 -52.97 11.87
C ILE A 12 11.77 -53.66 10.58
N VAL A 13 12.77 -53.03 9.95
CA VAL A 13 13.96 -53.62 9.28
C VAL A 13 13.82 -54.72 8.21
N GLY A 14 14.36 -54.43 7.03
CA GLY A 14 15.01 -55.38 6.12
C GLY A 14 16.16 -54.69 5.37
N LYS A 15 17.39 -55.21 5.54
CA LYS A 15 18.68 -54.65 5.07
C LYS A 15 19.11 -55.22 3.70
N ASN A 16 19.90 -54.41 2.99
CA ASN A 16 20.95 -54.72 2.01
C ASN A 16 20.57 -55.16 0.58
N LEU A 17 21.00 -54.37 -0.43
CA LEU A 17 22.22 -54.66 -1.23
C LEU A 17 22.45 -53.58 -2.31
N ASN A 18 23.73 -53.27 -2.52
CA ASN A 18 24.29 -52.42 -3.57
C ASN A 18 23.94 -52.91 -4.99
N ASN A 19 23.72 -51.99 -5.94
CA ASN A 19 24.56 -51.93 -7.15
C ASN A 19 24.30 -50.70 -8.04
N SER A 20 25.42 -50.29 -8.63
CA SER A 20 25.70 -49.20 -9.57
C SER A 20 25.09 -49.32 -10.96
N GLY A 21 24.87 -48.19 -11.65
CA GLY A 21 24.98 -48.09 -13.12
C GLY A 21 23.88 -47.29 -13.84
N PRO A 22 24.22 -46.42 -14.82
CA PRO A 22 23.32 -45.37 -15.34
C PRO A 22 22.46 -45.85 -16.51
N MET A 23 21.22 -45.35 -16.62
CA MET A 23 20.36 -45.56 -17.78
C MET A 23 20.49 -44.43 -18.81
N SER A 24 20.75 -44.88 -20.03
CA SER A 24 20.93 -44.20 -21.29
C SER A 24 19.63 -43.64 -21.90
N TYR A 25 19.74 -42.47 -22.54
CA TYR A 25 18.77 -41.90 -23.49
C TYR A 25 18.61 -42.77 -24.75
N PRO A 26 17.41 -42.80 -25.37
CA PRO A 26 17.28 -43.20 -26.76
C PRO A 26 17.18 -41.98 -27.70
N SER A 27 17.98 -42.05 -28.75
CA SER A 27 18.01 -41.23 -29.94
C SER A 27 16.88 -41.59 -30.91
N ILE A 28 16.29 -40.60 -31.58
CA ILE A 28 15.59 -40.77 -32.86
C ILE A 28 16.03 -39.65 -33.80
N SER A 29 16.62 -40.05 -34.92
CA SER A 29 16.97 -39.22 -36.07
C SER A 29 16.10 -39.61 -37.28
N GLY A 30 15.72 -38.62 -38.08
CA GLY A 30 15.07 -38.82 -39.38
C GLY A 30 14.54 -37.51 -39.98
N MET A 31 15.42 -36.72 -40.62
CA MET A 31 15.06 -35.63 -41.56
C MET A 31 14.77 -36.20 -42.98
N PRO A 32 14.31 -35.42 -43.99
CA PRO A 32 15.01 -34.28 -44.63
C PRO A 32 14.08 -33.04 -44.80
N GLY A 33 14.48 -31.77 -44.91
CA GLY A 33 15.65 -31.11 -45.51
C GLY A 33 15.11 -30.04 -46.48
N PHE A 34 15.57 -28.78 -46.40
CA PHE A 34 15.86 -27.86 -47.53
C PHE A 34 16.11 -26.40 -47.08
N ASP A 35 17.38 -26.01 -47.19
CA ASP A 35 17.99 -24.78 -47.68
C ASP A 35 17.55 -23.37 -47.26
N THR A 36 18.49 -22.73 -46.57
CA THR A 36 18.78 -21.29 -46.57
C THR A 36 19.30 -20.79 -47.92
N LEU A 37 18.84 -19.62 -48.40
CA LEU A 37 19.66 -18.66 -49.18
C LEU A 37 19.02 -17.26 -49.22
N SER A 38 19.86 -16.26 -48.98
CA SER A 38 19.61 -14.81 -49.14
C SER A 38 19.46 -14.39 -50.60
N LEU A 39 18.74 -13.28 -50.90
CA LEU A 39 19.19 -12.16 -51.76
C LEU A 39 18.09 -11.09 -52.06
N ARG A 40 18.44 -9.83 -51.74
CA ARG A 40 18.28 -8.54 -52.47
C ARG A 40 16.94 -8.07 -53.10
N ARG A 41 16.53 -6.87 -52.64
CA ARG A 41 16.14 -5.60 -53.34
C ARG A 41 15.65 -5.64 -54.80
N LYS A 42 14.46 -5.02 -55.05
CA LYS A 42 14.16 -3.96 -56.05
C LYS A 42 12.66 -3.57 -56.03
N SER A 43 12.31 -2.31 -55.70
CA SER A 43 11.88 -1.17 -56.56
C SER A 43 10.45 -1.24 -57.13
N ILE A 44 9.50 -0.44 -56.61
CA ILE A 44 8.92 0.82 -57.15
C ILE A 44 7.96 0.65 -58.36
N CYS A 45 6.68 1.01 -58.19
CA CYS A 45 5.94 2.04 -58.98
C CYS A 45 4.44 2.15 -58.54
N PRO A 46 3.75 3.27 -58.87
CA PRO A 46 2.84 3.96 -57.95
C PRO A 46 1.37 4.03 -58.42
N ASN A 47 0.46 4.49 -57.55
CA ASN A 47 -0.67 5.30 -58.00
C ASN A 47 -1.18 6.24 -56.90
N SER A 48 -1.24 7.51 -57.29
CA SER A 48 -1.69 8.71 -56.59
C SER A 48 -3.21 8.78 -56.49
N PHE A 49 -3.75 9.32 -55.39
CA PHE A 49 -4.65 10.48 -55.45
C PHE A 49 -4.72 11.20 -54.09
N SER A 50 -4.81 12.52 -54.21
CA SER A 50 -4.54 13.60 -53.29
C SER A 50 -5.64 13.91 -52.29
N GLY A 51 -5.25 14.34 -51.08
CA GLY A 51 -6.11 15.05 -50.13
C GLY A 51 -5.28 15.63 -48.98
N SER A 52 -4.89 16.89 -49.11
CA SER A 52 -4.13 17.67 -48.12
C SER A 52 -5.01 18.15 -46.98
N ARG A 53 -4.49 18.10 -45.74
CA ARG A 53 -4.36 19.25 -44.80
C ARG A 53 -3.78 18.82 -43.45
N ASP A 54 -2.63 19.42 -43.17
CA ASP A 54 -2.13 19.88 -41.87
C ASP A 54 -1.84 18.84 -40.77
N ALA A 55 -0.72 18.13 -40.95
CA ALA A 55 0.01 17.54 -39.83
C ALA A 55 0.84 18.64 -39.14
N VAL A 56 0.41 19.02 -37.94
CA VAL A 56 1.24 19.76 -36.99
C VAL A 56 2.45 18.88 -36.67
N ASN A 57 3.65 19.45 -36.83
CA ASN A 57 4.92 18.86 -36.46
C ASN A 57 4.91 18.45 -34.97
N ASP A 58 4.65 17.17 -34.69
CA ASP A 58 5.11 16.56 -33.44
C ASP A 58 6.60 16.25 -33.61
N GLU A 59 7.42 17.20 -33.17
CA GLU A 59 8.83 16.94 -32.91
C GLU A 59 8.94 15.82 -31.88
N LYS A 60 9.19 14.61 -32.38
CA LYS A 60 9.88 13.54 -31.65
C LYS A 60 11.30 14.00 -31.32
N ASN A 61 11.42 14.93 -30.39
CA ASN A 61 12.69 15.24 -29.76
C ASN A 61 12.99 14.15 -28.72
N SER A 62 14.18 13.57 -28.85
CA SER A 62 14.76 12.59 -27.95
C SER A 62 14.55 13.00 -26.49
N LYS A 63 13.85 12.16 -25.70
CA LYS A 63 13.79 12.28 -24.24
C LYS A 63 15.17 11.98 -23.65
N GLN A 64 16.11 12.92 -23.78
CA GLN A 64 17.28 12.97 -22.92
C GLN A 64 16.76 13.15 -21.49
N ARG A 65 17.01 12.15 -20.65
CA ARG A 65 16.70 12.15 -19.21
C ARG A 65 17.35 13.38 -18.60
N LYS A 66 16.53 14.37 -18.22
CA LYS A 66 17.02 15.64 -17.69
C LYS A 66 17.33 15.47 -16.21
N HIS A 67 18.61 15.53 -15.86
CA HIS A 67 19.01 15.80 -14.48
C HIS A 67 18.59 17.22 -14.10
N THR A 68 18.41 17.48 -12.80
CA THR A 68 18.15 18.84 -12.30
C THR A 68 19.32 19.74 -12.67
N VAL A 69 19.01 20.88 -13.29
CA VAL A 69 20.03 21.83 -13.75
C VAL A 69 20.51 22.71 -12.59
N ASP A 70 19.58 23.22 -11.79
CA ASP A 70 19.85 24.03 -10.61
C ASP A 70 19.10 23.45 -9.40
N PRO A 71 19.80 22.73 -8.50
CA PRO A 71 19.21 22.18 -7.28
C PRO A 71 18.59 23.23 -6.35
N ALA A 72 19.00 24.51 -6.43
CA ALA A 72 18.44 25.58 -5.63
C ALA A 72 17.16 26.17 -6.23
N ALA A 73 16.85 25.88 -7.50
CA ALA A 73 15.65 26.38 -8.17
C ALA A 73 15.00 25.38 -9.15
N PRO A 74 14.64 24.14 -8.73
CA PRO A 74 14.12 23.09 -9.62
C PRO A 74 12.83 23.51 -10.35
N ASN A 75 12.63 23.01 -11.57
CA ASN A 75 11.46 23.38 -12.38
C ASN A 75 10.29 22.40 -12.19
N PHE A 76 9.55 22.58 -11.10
CA PHE A 76 8.43 21.70 -10.75
C PHE A 76 7.30 21.71 -11.78
N LEU A 77 6.77 20.52 -12.06
CA LEU A 77 5.60 20.32 -12.91
C LEU A 77 4.32 20.32 -12.04
N PRO A 78 3.21 20.86 -12.54
CA PRO A 78 1.93 20.77 -11.86
C PRO A 78 1.44 19.31 -11.83
N LEU A 79 0.78 18.94 -10.74
CA LEU A 79 0.08 17.66 -10.60
C LEU A 79 -1.34 17.76 -11.12
N PRO A 80 -1.96 16.62 -11.48
CA PRO A 80 -3.42 16.53 -11.52
C PRO A 80 -4.00 17.01 -10.20
N SER A 81 -5.04 17.83 -10.28
CA SER A 81 -5.71 18.38 -9.11
C SER A 81 -6.40 17.29 -8.28
N PHE A 82 -6.67 17.61 -7.02
CA PHE A 82 -7.45 16.74 -6.13
C PHE A 82 -8.82 16.37 -6.73
N ALA A 83 -9.50 17.32 -7.37
CA ALA A 83 -10.81 17.11 -7.99
C ALA A 83 -10.73 16.20 -9.24
N GLU A 84 -9.63 16.24 -9.99
CA GLU A 84 -9.39 15.31 -11.10
C GLU A 84 -9.12 13.88 -10.60
N CYS A 85 -8.42 13.72 -9.47
CA CYS A 85 -8.14 12.40 -8.90
C CYS A 85 -9.37 11.82 -8.18
N PHE A 86 -10.10 12.66 -7.46
CA PHE A 86 -11.23 12.29 -6.59
C PHE A 86 -12.48 13.11 -6.95
N PRO A 87 -13.11 12.82 -8.10
CA PRO A 87 -14.38 13.44 -8.46
C PRO A 87 -15.41 13.25 -7.35
N LYS A 88 -16.23 14.28 -7.13
CA LYS A 88 -17.24 14.36 -6.05
C LYS A 88 -16.68 14.31 -4.63
N SER A 89 -15.39 14.56 -4.44
CA SER A 89 -14.79 14.69 -3.12
C SER A 89 -14.39 16.13 -2.82
N SER A 90 -14.50 16.53 -1.56
CA SER A 90 -13.87 17.75 -1.02
C SER A 90 -12.89 17.40 0.08
N LYS A 91 -11.84 18.22 0.22
CA LYS A 91 -10.94 18.19 1.37
C LYS A 91 -11.55 19.02 2.48
N GLU A 92 -11.70 18.44 3.66
CA GLU A 92 -12.32 19.03 4.83
C GLU A 92 -11.39 18.93 6.04
N HIS A 93 -11.67 19.71 7.08
CA HIS A 93 -10.92 19.64 8.33
C HIS A 93 -11.86 19.56 9.52
N LYS A 94 -11.58 18.63 10.44
CA LYS A 94 -12.22 18.56 11.76
C LYS A 94 -11.45 19.46 12.71
N VAL A 95 -12.12 20.48 13.22
CA VAL A 95 -11.54 21.42 14.17
C VAL A 95 -11.61 20.83 15.58
N VAL A 96 -10.45 20.69 16.22
CA VAL A 96 -10.32 20.29 17.63
C VAL A 96 -9.47 21.30 18.38
N VAL A 97 -9.74 21.51 19.67
CA VAL A 97 -9.00 22.46 20.50
C VAL A 97 -8.22 21.69 21.54
N ASP A 98 -6.91 21.95 21.65
CA ASP A 98 -6.13 21.51 22.79
C ASP A 98 -6.43 22.40 23.99
N GLU A 99 -7.10 21.86 25.00
CA GLU A 99 -7.50 22.59 26.21
C GLU A 99 -6.29 23.12 27.00
N GLN A 100 -5.11 22.48 26.90
CA GLN A 100 -3.92 22.88 27.67
C GLN A 100 -3.17 24.06 27.05
N SER A 101 -3.13 24.15 25.72
CA SER A 101 -2.44 25.22 25.00
C SER A 101 -3.39 26.30 24.47
N GLY A 102 -4.67 25.97 24.27
CA GLY A 102 -5.62 26.77 23.51
C GLY A 102 -5.40 26.70 21.99
N HIS A 103 -4.50 25.86 21.49
CA HIS A 103 -4.24 25.70 20.07
C HIS A 103 -5.46 25.07 19.37
N VAL A 104 -5.82 25.65 18.23
CA VAL A 104 -6.84 25.10 17.32
C VAL A 104 -6.14 24.22 16.30
N LEU A 105 -6.53 22.95 16.22
CA LEU A 105 -5.97 21.97 15.30
C LEU A 105 -6.99 21.65 14.21
N GLU A 106 -6.56 21.72 12.96
CA GLU A 106 -7.37 21.41 11.78
C GLU A 106 -6.97 20.03 11.23
N VAL A 107 -7.75 19.01 11.57
CA VAL A 107 -7.42 17.61 11.26
C VAL A 107 -8.06 17.19 9.95
N PRO A 108 -7.28 16.86 8.90
CA PRO A 108 -7.81 16.68 7.55
C PRO A 108 -8.54 15.35 7.38
N PHE A 109 -9.59 15.38 6.58
CA PHE A 109 -10.26 14.21 6.02
C PHE A 109 -10.81 14.55 4.64
N ARG A 110 -11.19 13.53 3.87
CA ARG A 110 -11.85 13.71 2.58
C ARG A 110 -13.32 13.35 2.73
N ARG A 111 -14.20 14.24 2.27
CA ARG A 111 -15.64 14.03 2.22
C ARG A 111 -16.08 13.67 0.81
N ILE A 112 -16.74 12.53 0.66
CA ILE A 112 -17.29 12.03 -0.60
C ILE A 112 -18.79 12.34 -0.62
N HIS A 113 -19.23 13.16 -1.59
CA HIS A 113 -20.61 13.62 -1.70
C HIS A 113 -21.44 12.61 -2.49
N LEU A 114 -22.37 11.93 -1.84
CA LEU A 114 -23.21 10.90 -2.46
C LEU A 114 -24.53 11.49 -3.01
N THR A 115 -25.16 10.80 -3.95
CA THR A 115 -26.49 11.16 -4.48
C THR A 115 -27.62 10.48 -3.71
N GLY A 116 -28.85 10.97 -3.91
CA GLY A 116 -30.04 10.48 -3.23
C GLY A 116 -30.14 11.02 -1.81
N ASP A 117 -30.78 10.26 -0.93
CA ASP A 117 -30.91 10.58 0.50
C ASP A 117 -29.72 10.06 1.33
N GLU A 118 -28.64 9.64 0.67
CA GLU A 118 -27.45 9.12 1.34
C GLU A 118 -26.66 10.25 2.00
N PRO A 119 -26.21 10.07 3.26
CA PRO A 119 -25.23 11.00 3.83
C PRO A 119 -23.92 10.94 3.04
N HIS A 120 -23.12 12.00 3.17
CA HIS A 120 -21.74 11.96 2.69
C HIS A 120 -20.94 10.88 3.41
N PHE A 121 -19.85 10.43 2.78
CA PHE A 121 -18.93 9.49 3.37
C PHE A 121 -17.57 10.16 3.64
N ASP A 122 -17.15 10.18 4.90
CA ASP A 122 -15.88 10.76 5.31
C ASP A 122 -14.80 9.66 5.38
N THR A 123 -13.67 9.90 4.73
CA THR A 123 -12.52 8.98 4.69
C THR A 123 -11.25 9.68 5.13
N TYR A 124 -10.28 8.90 5.61
CA TYR A 124 -8.92 9.35 5.87
C TYR A 124 -8.32 9.99 4.61
N ASP A 125 -7.52 11.04 4.78
CA ASP A 125 -6.86 11.76 3.69
C ASP A 125 -5.42 12.14 4.05
N THR A 126 -4.48 11.73 3.20
CA THR A 126 -3.03 11.97 3.33
C THR A 126 -2.51 12.97 2.31
N SER A 127 -3.36 13.49 1.42
CA SER A 127 -2.95 14.32 0.28
C SER A 127 -2.27 15.64 0.67
N GLY A 128 -2.43 16.09 1.93
CA GLY A 128 -1.91 17.35 2.44
C GLY A 128 -2.57 18.58 1.79
N PRO A 129 -2.04 19.79 2.05
CA PRO A 129 -2.52 21.01 1.42
C PRO A 129 -2.32 20.96 -0.12
N GLN A 130 -3.37 21.34 -0.85
CA GLN A 130 -3.40 21.32 -2.31
C GLN A 130 -2.95 22.66 -2.90
N ASP A 131 -2.50 22.65 -4.16
CA ASP A 131 -2.11 23.83 -4.95
C ASP A 131 -1.01 24.72 -4.34
N ALA A 132 -0.26 24.20 -3.36
CA ALA A 132 0.87 24.89 -2.76
C ALA A 132 2.01 25.00 -3.77
N ASN A 133 2.62 26.19 -3.87
CA ASN A 133 3.81 26.39 -4.70
C ASN A 133 5.01 25.67 -4.07
N PRO A 134 5.60 24.65 -4.73
CA PRO A 134 6.65 23.87 -4.09
C PRO A 134 7.92 24.65 -3.75
N ARG A 135 8.11 25.81 -4.39
CA ARG A 135 9.22 26.74 -4.10
C ARG A 135 9.06 27.48 -2.76
N ALA A 136 7.82 27.64 -2.29
CA ALA A 136 7.52 28.27 -1.01
C ALA A 136 7.52 27.26 0.16
N GLY A 137 7.26 25.99 -0.15
CA GLY A 137 7.00 24.95 0.84
C GLY A 137 5.58 25.02 1.39
N LEU A 138 5.22 24.01 2.18
CA LEU A 138 3.92 23.94 2.87
C LEU A 138 3.87 24.87 4.09
N PRO A 139 2.65 25.23 4.55
CA PRO A 139 2.48 25.94 5.82
C PRO A 139 3.08 25.18 7.00
N LYS A 140 3.81 25.88 7.87
CA LYS A 140 4.46 25.32 9.06
C LYS A 140 3.47 25.20 10.24
N LEU A 141 2.43 24.41 10.07
CA LEU A 141 1.29 24.32 10.99
C LEU A 141 1.68 23.96 12.43
N ARG A 142 2.74 23.17 12.62
CA ARG A 142 3.18 22.72 13.96
C ARG A 142 4.01 23.75 14.72
N LYS A 143 4.37 24.89 14.09
CA LYS A 143 5.35 25.83 14.64
C LYS A 143 5.03 26.29 16.06
N GLU A 144 3.79 26.71 16.32
CA GLU A 144 3.41 27.25 17.63
C GLU A 144 3.44 26.19 18.73
N TRP A 145 3.12 24.94 18.39
CA TRP A 145 3.12 23.80 19.30
C TRP A 145 4.55 23.53 19.80
N ILE A 146 5.49 23.47 18.86
CA ILE A 146 6.92 23.27 19.14
C ILE A 146 7.50 24.45 19.92
N ASP A 147 7.26 25.69 19.46
CA ASP A 147 7.78 26.90 20.12
C ASP A 147 7.30 26.99 21.58
N ARG A 148 6.04 26.62 21.86
CA ARG A 148 5.47 26.58 23.21
C ARG A 148 6.22 25.56 24.09
N ARG A 149 6.39 24.33 23.61
CA ARG A 149 7.06 23.27 24.39
C ARG A 149 8.55 23.55 24.59
N GLU A 150 9.23 24.14 23.59
CA GLU A 150 10.62 24.58 23.75
C GLU A 150 10.76 25.69 24.81
N LYS A 151 9.82 26.64 24.87
CA LYS A 151 9.81 27.68 25.92
C LYS A 151 9.55 27.13 27.33
N LEU A 152 8.71 26.09 27.46
CA LEU A 152 8.49 25.43 28.74
C LEU A 152 9.73 24.69 29.23
N GLY A 153 10.56 24.21 28.30
CA GLY A 153 11.78 23.47 28.58
C GLY A 153 11.49 22.02 29.01
N GLY A 154 12.42 21.12 28.70
CA GLY A 154 12.32 19.72 29.07
C GLY A 154 13.63 18.99 28.81
N PRO A 155 13.86 17.85 29.49
CA PRO A 155 15.08 17.07 29.29
C PRO A 155 15.11 16.30 27.96
N ARG A 156 13.94 16.04 27.37
CA ARG A 156 13.73 15.29 26.11
C ARG A 156 12.55 15.91 25.35
N TYR A 157 12.50 15.67 24.04
CA TYR A 157 11.49 16.27 23.14
C TYR A 157 10.57 15.25 22.48
N THR A 158 10.62 13.98 22.89
CA THR A 158 9.94 12.90 22.19
C THR A 158 8.49 12.72 22.62
N GLN A 159 7.63 12.24 21.71
CA GLN A 159 6.24 11.89 22.07
C GLN A 159 6.19 10.80 23.14
N MET A 160 7.11 9.83 23.13
CA MET A 160 7.19 8.81 24.18
C MET A 160 7.55 9.42 25.55
N PHE A 161 8.46 10.38 25.60
CA PHE A 161 8.78 11.09 26.84
C PHE A 161 7.54 11.82 27.38
N TYR A 162 6.85 12.60 26.54
CA TYR A 162 5.64 13.30 26.95
C TYR A 162 4.56 12.32 27.41
N ALA A 163 4.34 11.24 26.65
CA ALA A 163 3.36 10.22 26.97
C ALA A 163 3.62 9.58 28.35
N LYS A 164 4.87 9.19 28.66
CA LYS A 164 5.23 8.60 29.97
C LYS A 164 5.12 9.57 31.15
N ASN A 165 5.10 10.88 30.88
CA ASN A 165 4.88 11.93 31.88
C ASN A 165 3.42 12.38 31.93
N ASP A 166 2.49 11.57 31.41
CA ASP A 166 1.05 11.83 31.39
C ASP A 166 0.67 13.15 30.68
N ILE A 167 1.49 13.57 29.70
CA ILE A 167 1.24 14.74 28.87
C ILE A 167 0.64 14.29 27.54
N ILE A 168 -0.58 14.76 27.26
CA ILE A 168 -1.21 14.65 25.95
C ILE A 168 -0.77 15.87 25.13
N THR A 169 -0.05 15.63 24.04
CA THR A 169 0.45 16.69 23.14
C THR A 169 -0.54 17.02 22.03
N GLU A 170 -0.33 18.15 21.36
CA GLU A 170 -1.07 18.53 20.16
C GLU A 170 -1.02 17.43 19.10
N GLU A 171 0.12 16.76 18.91
CA GLU A 171 0.23 15.63 17.97
C GLU A 171 -0.61 14.42 18.39
N MET A 172 -0.71 14.10 19.67
CA MET A 172 -1.57 13.02 20.16
C MET A 172 -3.05 13.33 19.95
N ILE A 173 -3.49 14.56 20.22
CA ILE A 173 -4.87 15.02 19.98
C ILE A 173 -5.19 14.96 18.49
N PHE A 174 -4.26 15.42 17.65
CA PHE A 174 -4.41 15.37 16.19
C PHE A 174 -4.60 13.94 15.70
N CYS A 175 -3.74 13.00 16.12
CA CYS A 175 -3.83 11.60 15.74
C CYS A 175 -5.13 10.95 16.25
N ALA A 176 -5.52 11.24 17.50
CA ALA A 176 -6.75 10.73 18.08
C ALA A 176 -7.99 11.18 17.28
N ALA A 177 -8.05 12.45 16.91
CA ALA A 177 -9.13 12.98 16.08
C ALA A 177 -9.16 12.37 14.67
N ARG A 178 -7.98 12.11 14.08
CA ARG A 178 -7.81 11.51 12.74
C ARG A 178 -8.20 10.03 12.70
N GLU A 179 -7.96 9.32 13.80
CA GLU A 179 -8.33 7.91 13.99
C GLU A 179 -9.72 7.74 14.62
N ASN A 180 -10.41 8.83 14.96
CA ASN A 180 -11.66 8.85 15.73
C ASN A 180 -11.59 8.03 17.03
N LEU A 181 -10.48 8.18 17.76
CA LEU A 181 -10.20 7.53 19.03
C LEU A 181 -9.98 8.57 20.14
N ASP A 182 -9.90 8.08 21.36
CA ASP A 182 -9.67 8.91 22.54
C ASP A 182 -8.18 9.33 22.65
N PRO A 183 -7.87 10.62 22.96
CA PRO A 183 -6.48 11.08 23.11
C PRO A 183 -5.69 10.40 24.22
N GLU A 184 -6.34 10.00 25.31
CA GLU A 184 -5.69 9.25 26.40
C GLU A 184 -5.36 7.82 25.94
N PHE A 185 -6.18 7.20 25.10
CA PHE A 185 -5.83 5.92 24.46
C PHE A 185 -4.59 6.05 23.57
N VAL A 186 -4.50 7.12 22.77
CA VAL A 186 -3.30 7.42 21.96
C VAL A 186 -2.07 7.57 22.85
N ARG A 187 -2.15 8.41 23.90
CA ARG A 187 -1.05 8.60 24.84
C ARG A 187 -0.63 7.28 25.49
N SER A 188 -1.57 6.45 25.91
CA SER A 188 -1.30 5.16 26.55
C SER A 188 -0.52 4.22 25.62
N GLU A 189 -0.91 4.10 24.35
CA GLU A 189 -0.22 3.24 23.37
C GLU A 189 1.20 3.76 23.05
N VAL A 190 1.39 5.08 23.00
CA VAL A 190 2.72 5.69 22.81
C VAL A 190 3.61 5.50 24.04
N ALA A 191 3.08 5.72 25.25
CA ALA A 191 3.84 5.59 26.51
C ALA A 191 4.43 4.18 26.71
N ARG A 192 3.65 3.16 26.34
CA ARG A 192 4.06 1.75 26.43
C ARG A 192 4.82 1.23 25.21
N GLY A 193 5.08 2.08 24.21
CA GLY A 193 5.86 1.76 23.02
C GLY A 193 5.16 0.89 21.97
N ARG A 194 3.84 0.71 22.05
CA ARG A 194 3.03 -0.04 21.06
C ARG A 194 2.56 0.81 19.88
N ALA A 195 2.76 2.11 19.98
CA ALA A 195 2.54 3.06 18.90
C ALA A 195 3.62 4.14 18.90
N ILE A 196 3.85 4.74 17.74
CA ILE A 196 4.73 5.90 17.57
C ILE A 196 4.02 6.98 16.75
N ILE A 197 4.44 8.22 16.97
CA ILE A 197 4.07 9.38 16.16
C ILE A 197 5.39 9.96 15.63
N PRO A 198 5.82 9.59 14.41
CA PRO A 198 7.07 10.09 13.84
C PRO A 198 6.90 11.59 13.51
N SER A 199 7.46 12.45 14.36
CA SER A 199 7.13 13.88 14.32
C SER A 199 8.29 14.77 14.71
N ASN A 200 9.39 14.71 13.97
CA ASN A 200 10.59 15.51 14.26
C ASN A 200 10.19 16.98 14.41
N LYS A 201 10.67 17.63 15.48
CA LYS A 201 10.32 19.02 15.80
C LYS A 201 10.72 20.04 14.74
N LYS A 202 11.61 19.67 13.80
CA LYS A 202 12.02 20.49 12.66
C LYS A 202 11.12 20.32 11.44
N HIS A 203 10.32 19.27 11.37
CA HIS A 203 9.34 19.05 10.30
C HIS A 203 8.02 19.74 10.63
N LEU A 204 8.00 21.07 10.49
CA LEU A 204 6.87 21.89 10.93
C LEU A 204 5.67 21.83 9.97
N GLU A 205 5.89 21.33 8.76
CA GLU A 205 4.91 21.14 7.70
C GLU A 205 4.02 19.89 7.89
N LEU A 206 4.42 18.98 8.78
CA LEU A 206 3.78 17.69 9.02
C LEU A 206 2.33 17.82 9.55
N GLU A 207 1.41 17.06 8.97
CA GLU A 207 0.11 16.70 9.55
C GLU A 207 0.26 15.38 10.33
N PRO A 208 0.24 15.38 11.68
CA PRO A 208 0.57 14.20 12.48
C PRO A 208 -0.26 12.94 12.14
N MET A 209 0.40 11.80 12.26
CA MET A 209 -0.21 10.48 12.10
C MET A 209 0.42 9.48 13.08
N ILE A 210 -0.29 8.40 13.38
CA ILE A 210 0.14 7.38 14.35
C ILE A 210 0.31 6.02 13.68
N VAL A 211 1.40 5.33 14.05
CA VAL A 211 1.72 3.97 13.62
C VAL A 211 1.66 3.04 14.82
N GLY A 212 0.70 2.11 14.82
CA GLY A 212 0.57 1.09 15.86
C GLY A 212 -0.51 0.07 15.53
N ARG A 213 -0.44 -1.11 16.14
CA ARG A 213 -1.33 -2.26 15.84
C ARG A 213 -2.82 -1.96 16.05
N ASN A 214 -3.14 -1.12 17.04
CA ASN A 214 -4.52 -0.79 17.43
C ASN A 214 -5.15 0.35 16.61
N PHE A 215 -4.43 0.88 15.62
CA PHE A 215 -4.89 1.94 14.73
C PHE A 215 -5.13 1.38 13.32
N LEU A 216 -5.58 2.22 12.40
CA LEU A 216 -5.61 1.87 10.97
C LEU A 216 -4.23 1.42 10.50
N VAL A 217 -4.16 0.39 9.66
CA VAL A 217 -2.88 -0.04 9.07
C VAL A 217 -2.39 1.05 8.11
N LYS A 218 -1.12 1.45 8.26
CA LYS A 218 -0.51 2.53 7.49
C LYS A 218 0.30 1.98 6.32
N VAL A 219 0.51 2.78 5.29
CA VAL A 219 1.29 2.44 4.09
C VAL A 219 2.43 3.43 3.89
N ASN A 220 3.64 2.92 3.69
CA ASN A 220 4.78 3.72 3.26
C ASN A 220 5.02 3.58 1.75
N ALA A 221 5.37 4.68 1.07
CA ALA A 221 5.91 4.63 -0.28
C ALA A 221 7.38 5.08 -0.33
N ASN A 222 8.22 4.29 -1.00
CA ASN A 222 9.62 4.62 -1.21
C ASN A 222 9.78 5.44 -2.49
N ILE A 223 10.40 6.62 -2.36
CA ILE A 223 10.88 7.42 -3.48
C ILE A 223 12.39 7.59 -3.35
N GLY A 224 12.98 8.43 -4.19
CA GLY A 224 14.40 8.72 -4.18
C GLY A 224 15.03 8.54 -5.56
N ASN A 225 16.05 9.36 -5.80
CA ASN A 225 16.83 9.30 -7.02
C ASN A 225 17.91 8.20 -6.95
N SER A 226 18.54 7.91 -8.09
CA SER A 226 19.78 7.10 -8.10
C SER A 226 20.87 7.79 -8.89
N ALA A 227 22.07 7.21 -8.85
CA ALA A 227 23.17 7.63 -9.70
C ALA A 227 22.86 7.58 -11.21
N VAL A 228 21.81 6.86 -11.63
CA VAL A 228 21.53 6.56 -13.05
C VAL A 228 20.31 7.32 -13.59
N VAL A 229 19.29 7.59 -12.77
CA VAL A 229 18.03 8.19 -13.21
C VAL A 229 17.34 9.00 -12.09
N SER A 230 16.38 9.84 -12.51
CA SER A 230 15.57 10.79 -11.74
C SER A 230 16.21 12.16 -11.48
N SER A 231 15.39 13.10 -11.01
CA SER A 231 15.71 14.50 -10.72
C SER A 231 14.91 14.98 -9.50
N ILE A 232 15.31 16.10 -8.89
CA ILE A 232 14.60 16.71 -7.75
C ILE A 232 13.13 16.98 -8.10
N GLU A 233 12.86 17.46 -9.31
CA GLU A 233 11.52 17.73 -9.81
C GLU A 233 10.65 16.45 -9.82
N GLU A 234 11.20 15.34 -10.29
CA GLU A 234 10.51 14.05 -10.34
C GLU A 234 10.29 13.46 -8.95
N GLU A 235 11.23 13.66 -8.02
CA GLU A 235 11.07 13.18 -6.63
C GLU A 235 9.99 13.95 -5.87
N VAL A 236 9.94 15.28 -5.97
CA VAL A 236 8.84 16.07 -5.37
C VAL A 236 7.49 15.71 -6.00
N HIS A 237 7.46 15.51 -7.32
CA HIS A 237 6.26 15.02 -7.99
C HIS A 237 5.84 13.64 -7.46
N LYS A 238 6.77 12.70 -7.26
CA LYS A 238 6.45 11.37 -6.73
C LYS A 238 5.98 11.41 -5.28
N LEU A 239 6.56 12.28 -4.43
CA LEU A 239 6.09 12.54 -3.07
C LEU A 239 4.60 12.89 -3.08
N GLN A 240 4.25 13.98 -3.76
CA GLN A 240 2.89 14.50 -3.77
C GLN A 240 1.92 13.55 -4.46
N TRP A 241 2.38 12.81 -5.48
CA TRP A 241 1.57 11.78 -6.14
C TRP A 241 1.32 10.57 -5.25
N ALA A 242 2.32 10.11 -4.50
CA ALA A 242 2.15 8.98 -3.57
C ALA A 242 1.15 9.33 -2.45
N THR A 243 1.27 10.52 -1.86
CA THR A 243 0.38 10.96 -0.78
C THR A 243 -1.04 11.25 -1.26
N MET A 244 -1.21 11.75 -2.50
CA MET A 244 -2.52 11.88 -3.15
C MET A 244 -3.27 10.55 -3.17
N TRP A 245 -2.59 9.44 -3.47
CA TRP A 245 -3.21 8.11 -3.57
C TRP A 245 -3.28 7.34 -2.25
N GLY A 246 -2.82 7.92 -1.14
CA GLY A 246 -3.03 7.36 0.20
C GLY A 246 -1.77 6.94 0.94
N ALA A 247 -0.56 7.22 0.46
CA ALA A 247 0.66 6.93 1.22
C ALA A 247 0.67 7.73 2.52
N ASP A 248 0.76 7.03 3.65
CA ASP A 248 0.67 7.58 5.00
C ASP A 248 2.04 8.07 5.50
N THR A 249 3.13 7.50 4.98
CA THR A 249 4.51 7.98 5.12
C THR A 249 5.26 7.85 3.80
N ILE A 250 6.39 8.54 3.68
CA ILE A 250 7.30 8.40 2.55
C ILE A 250 8.71 8.14 3.07
N MET A 251 9.52 7.41 2.29
CA MET A 251 10.97 7.38 2.52
C MET A 251 11.71 7.94 1.31
N ASP A 252 12.64 8.86 1.57
CA ASP A 252 13.64 9.26 0.58
C ASP A 252 14.84 8.30 0.65
N LEU A 253 14.91 7.41 -0.35
CA LEU A 253 15.98 6.42 -0.50
C LEU A 253 17.01 6.84 -1.56
N SER A 254 17.14 8.15 -1.80
CA SER A 254 18.09 8.72 -2.77
C SER A 254 19.52 8.26 -2.52
N THR A 255 20.20 7.83 -3.60
CA THR A 255 21.62 7.45 -3.58
C THR A 255 22.43 8.13 -4.70
N GLY A 256 21.84 9.10 -5.39
CA GLY A 256 22.43 9.82 -6.50
C GLY A 256 23.13 11.11 -6.07
N ARG A 257 23.17 12.08 -6.99
CA ARG A 257 23.66 13.43 -6.69
C ARG A 257 22.60 14.21 -5.89
N HIS A 258 23.05 15.23 -5.17
CA HIS A 258 22.17 16.19 -4.49
C HIS A 258 21.20 15.54 -3.49
N ILE A 259 21.67 14.53 -2.74
CA ILE A 259 20.84 13.82 -1.75
C ILE A 259 20.28 14.81 -0.71
N HIS A 260 21.13 15.72 -0.21
CA HIS A 260 20.73 16.71 0.79
C HIS A 260 19.65 17.66 0.25
N GLU A 261 19.86 18.20 -0.95
CA GLU A 261 18.98 19.18 -1.58
C GLU A 261 17.66 18.52 -2.01
N THR A 262 17.71 17.31 -2.56
CA THR A 262 16.50 16.53 -2.91
C THR A 262 15.62 16.35 -1.67
N ARG A 263 16.23 15.94 -0.56
CA ARG A 263 15.52 15.73 0.70
C ARG A 263 14.96 17.03 1.29
N GLU A 264 15.67 18.15 1.17
CA GLU A 264 15.17 19.44 1.62
C GLU A 264 13.88 19.81 0.88
N TRP A 265 13.87 19.66 -0.45
CA TRP A 265 12.66 19.90 -1.25
C TRP A 265 11.51 18.95 -0.91
N ILE A 266 11.80 17.68 -0.60
CA ILE A 266 10.80 16.69 -0.16
C ILE A 266 10.21 17.13 1.18
N LEU A 267 11.04 17.36 2.21
CA LEU A 267 10.59 17.69 3.56
C LEU A 267 9.75 18.96 3.60
N ARG A 268 10.20 20.04 2.95
CA ARG A 268 9.46 21.30 2.91
C ARG A 268 8.14 21.20 2.15
N ASN A 269 7.92 20.13 1.38
CA ASN A 269 6.71 19.88 0.60
C ASN A 269 5.94 18.63 1.05
N SER A 270 6.28 18.04 2.19
CA SER A 270 5.63 16.84 2.71
C SER A 270 4.70 17.20 3.86
N ALA A 271 3.43 16.81 3.75
CA ALA A 271 2.49 16.84 4.87
C ALA A 271 2.52 15.52 5.67
N VAL A 272 3.26 14.50 5.21
CA VAL A 272 3.36 13.19 5.85
C VAL A 272 4.78 12.96 6.39
N PRO A 273 4.97 12.03 7.35
CA PRO A 273 6.31 11.74 7.86
C PRO A 273 7.26 11.26 6.77
N VAL A 274 8.50 11.76 6.81
CA VAL A 274 9.57 11.40 5.89
C VAL A 274 10.64 10.60 6.63
N GLY A 275 10.88 9.38 6.15
CA GLY A 275 11.96 8.53 6.61
C GLY A 275 13.16 8.52 5.68
N THR A 276 14.30 8.09 6.21
CA THR A 276 15.52 7.88 5.43
C THR A 276 16.29 6.66 5.92
N VAL A 277 17.31 6.27 5.14
CA VAL A 277 18.32 5.31 5.55
C VAL A 277 19.67 6.05 5.60
N PRO A 278 20.07 6.61 6.78
CA PRO A 278 21.21 7.55 6.85
C PRO A 278 22.53 6.99 6.32
N ILE A 279 22.71 5.66 6.36
CA ILE A 279 23.93 5.00 5.86
C ILE A 279 24.13 5.20 4.35
N TYR A 280 23.06 5.48 3.58
CA TYR A 280 23.18 5.74 2.14
C TYR A 280 23.90 7.05 1.85
N GLN A 281 23.53 8.12 2.55
CA GLN A 281 24.23 9.40 2.42
C GLN A 281 25.62 9.34 3.06
N ALA A 282 25.77 8.68 4.21
CA ALA A 282 27.08 8.52 4.83
C ALA A 282 28.06 7.79 3.90
N LEU A 283 27.58 6.80 3.14
CA LEU A 283 28.37 6.08 2.14
C LEU A 283 28.75 6.99 0.96
N GLU A 284 27.86 7.87 0.53
CA GLU A 284 28.15 8.86 -0.52
C GLU A 284 29.25 9.84 -0.09
N LYS A 285 29.22 10.31 1.17
CA LYS A 285 30.25 11.18 1.76
C LYS A 285 31.65 10.57 1.79
N VAL A 286 31.76 9.24 1.62
CA VAL A 286 33.04 8.51 1.55
C VAL A 286 33.26 7.86 0.18
N ASP A 287 32.69 8.45 -0.86
CA ASP A 287 32.86 8.07 -2.27
C ASP A 287 32.42 6.64 -2.59
N GLY A 288 31.42 6.11 -1.88
CA GLY A 288 30.95 4.74 -2.09
C GLY A 288 31.84 3.66 -1.48
N ILE A 289 32.89 4.03 -0.73
CA ILE A 289 33.84 3.09 -0.14
C ILE A 289 33.37 2.73 1.27
N ALA A 290 32.63 1.63 1.40
CA ALA A 290 32.07 1.18 2.67
C ALA A 290 33.11 1.11 3.80
N GLU A 291 34.34 0.68 3.50
CA GLU A 291 35.44 0.59 4.46
C GLU A 291 35.80 1.96 5.06
N LYS A 292 35.62 3.06 4.34
CA LYS A 292 35.89 4.41 4.86
C LYS A 292 34.79 4.94 5.78
N LEU A 293 33.69 4.22 5.96
CA LEU A 293 32.67 4.60 6.94
C LEU A 293 33.25 4.54 8.35
N SER A 294 32.78 5.47 9.19
CA SER A 294 33.09 5.53 10.61
C SER A 294 31.89 6.09 11.36
N TRP A 295 31.92 5.97 12.69
CA TRP A 295 30.95 6.62 13.56
C TRP A 295 30.86 8.13 13.31
N ASP A 296 31.99 8.83 13.13
CA ASP A 296 31.98 10.28 12.94
C ASP A 296 31.21 10.71 11.68
N VAL A 297 31.44 10.05 10.54
CA VAL A 297 30.72 10.34 9.29
C VAL A 297 29.22 10.04 9.45
N PHE A 298 28.90 8.95 10.14
CA PHE A 298 27.52 8.56 10.38
C PHE A 298 26.81 9.54 11.32
N ARG A 299 27.43 9.89 12.45
CA ARG A 299 26.95 10.90 13.41
C ARG A 299 26.65 12.22 12.73
N ASP A 300 27.58 12.74 11.95
CA ASP A 300 27.41 14.02 11.25
C ASP A 300 26.24 13.94 10.25
N THR A 301 26.04 12.78 9.63
CA THR A 301 24.89 12.52 8.74
C THR A 301 23.56 12.44 9.50
N LEU A 302 23.53 11.82 10.67
CA LEU A 302 22.34 11.78 11.52
C LEU A 302 21.92 13.19 11.96
N VAL A 303 22.88 14.01 12.42
CA VAL A 303 22.61 15.39 12.84
C VAL A 303 22.13 16.23 11.66
N GLU A 304 22.79 16.13 10.50
CA GLU A 304 22.37 16.84 9.30
C GLU A 304 20.91 16.55 8.92
N GLN A 305 20.54 15.27 8.90
CA GLN A 305 19.18 14.85 8.54
C GLN A 305 18.14 15.21 9.61
N ALA A 306 18.52 15.13 10.89
CA ALA A 306 17.65 15.50 12.00
C ALA A 306 17.34 17.00 11.98
N GLU A 307 18.33 17.85 11.68
CA GLU A 307 18.14 19.30 11.53
C GLU A 307 17.24 19.67 10.34
N GLN A 308 17.29 18.90 9.24
CA GLN A 308 16.37 19.09 8.12
C GLN A 308 14.91 18.74 8.47
N GLY A 309 14.69 17.85 9.43
CA GLY A 309 13.36 17.39 9.84
C GLY A 309 13.00 15.96 9.42
N VAL A 310 13.96 15.07 9.18
CA VAL A 310 13.62 13.65 8.98
C VAL A 310 12.93 13.08 10.22
N ASP A 311 11.79 12.43 10.06
CA ASP A 311 10.94 11.98 11.16
C ASP A 311 11.33 10.62 11.71
N TYR A 312 11.91 9.76 10.87
CA TYR A 312 12.43 8.47 11.31
C TYR A 312 13.65 7.99 10.52
N PHE A 313 14.54 7.29 11.22
CA PHE A 313 15.73 6.70 10.62
C PHE A 313 15.64 5.18 10.59
N THR A 314 15.85 4.61 9.41
CA THR A 314 16.19 3.19 9.27
C THR A 314 17.65 2.96 9.59
N ILE A 315 17.94 2.34 10.73
CA ILE A 315 19.30 2.04 11.18
C ILE A 315 19.48 0.53 11.36
N HIS A 316 20.46 -0.03 10.65
CA HIS A 316 20.74 -1.47 10.60
C HIS A 316 21.70 -1.88 11.73
N ALA A 317 21.41 -1.47 12.97
CA ALA A 317 22.22 -1.79 14.13
C ALA A 317 22.10 -3.28 14.55
N GLY A 318 21.13 -4.02 14.03
CA GLY A 318 20.98 -5.46 14.26
C GLY A 318 21.92 -6.37 13.44
N VAL A 319 22.62 -5.81 12.43
CA VAL A 319 23.56 -6.57 11.59
C VAL A 319 24.88 -6.73 12.31
N LEU A 320 24.95 -7.70 13.22
CA LEU A 320 26.13 -7.94 14.04
C LEU A 320 27.16 -8.81 13.30
N LEU A 321 28.44 -8.59 13.57
CA LEU A 321 29.57 -9.30 12.95
C LEU A 321 29.37 -10.82 13.02
N ARG A 322 28.95 -11.31 14.18
CA ARG A 322 28.72 -12.75 14.43
C ARG A 322 27.54 -13.35 13.66
N TYR A 323 26.62 -12.51 13.14
CA TYR A 323 25.48 -12.97 12.35
C TYR A 323 25.80 -13.10 10.86
N ILE A 324 26.80 -12.38 10.36
CA ILE A 324 27.17 -12.39 8.93
C ILE A 324 27.49 -13.83 8.43
N PRO A 325 28.24 -14.68 9.15
CA PRO A 325 28.49 -16.05 8.69
C PRO A 325 27.23 -16.92 8.57
N LEU A 326 26.13 -16.58 9.27
CA LEU A 326 24.86 -17.31 9.17
C LEU A 326 24.23 -17.17 7.79
N THR A 327 24.53 -16.10 7.06
CA THR A 327 23.99 -15.85 5.71
C THR A 327 24.76 -16.60 4.62
N ALA A 328 25.89 -17.23 4.93
CA ALA A 328 26.76 -17.88 3.95
C ALA A 328 26.09 -19.04 3.18
N LYS A 329 25.02 -19.62 3.74
CA LYS A 329 24.26 -20.73 3.14
C LYS A 329 22.94 -20.29 2.48
N ARG A 330 22.66 -18.99 2.45
CA ARG A 330 21.46 -18.45 1.81
C ARG A 330 21.52 -18.57 0.30
N MET A 331 20.36 -18.71 -0.33
CA MET A 331 20.20 -18.65 -1.79
C MET A 331 20.50 -17.25 -2.32
N THR A 332 19.99 -16.22 -1.63
CA THR A 332 20.08 -14.82 -2.08
C THR A 332 20.94 -13.93 -1.19
N GLY A 333 21.63 -14.52 -0.19
CA GLY A 333 22.57 -13.81 0.67
C GLY A 333 21.91 -12.68 1.49
N ILE A 334 22.55 -11.50 1.48
CA ILE A 334 22.08 -10.29 2.14
C ILE A 334 21.51 -9.35 1.07
N VAL A 335 20.18 -9.21 1.03
CA VAL A 335 19.49 -8.37 0.02
C VAL A 335 19.16 -6.96 0.52
N SER A 336 19.33 -6.69 1.82
CA SER A 336 19.24 -5.33 2.34
C SER A 336 20.44 -4.52 1.87
N ARG A 337 20.19 -3.40 1.18
CA ARG A 337 21.25 -2.47 0.78
C ARG A 337 22.01 -1.97 2.01
N GLY A 338 21.31 -1.42 3.00
CA GLY A 338 21.94 -0.95 4.25
C GLY A 338 22.62 -2.07 5.02
N GLY A 339 21.97 -3.23 5.13
CA GLY A 339 22.57 -4.39 5.80
C GLY A 339 23.86 -4.88 5.15
N SER A 340 23.91 -4.91 3.81
CA SER A 340 25.11 -5.30 3.06
C SER A 340 26.29 -4.34 3.24
N ILE A 341 26.01 -3.02 3.40
CA ILE A 341 27.02 -2.00 3.67
C ILE A 341 27.65 -2.22 5.04
N HIS A 342 26.82 -2.40 6.09
CA HIS A 342 27.30 -2.70 7.43
C HIS A 342 28.06 -4.03 7.48
N ALA A 343 27.56 -5.08 6.81
CA ALA A 343 28.24 -6.37 6.75
C ALA A 343 29.62 -6.26 6.10
N LYS A 344 29.73 -5.54 4.97
CA LYS A 344 31.00 -5.29 4.29
C LYS A 344 32.00 -4.56 5.21
N TRP A 345 31.55 -3.52 5.91
CA TRP A 345 32.38 -2.79 6.87
C TRP A 345 32.84 -3.69 8.02
N CYS A 346 31.94 -4.47 8.62
CA CYS A 346 32.26 -5.37 9.74
C CYS A 346 33.30 -6.41 9.33
N LEU A 347 33.18 -6.99 8.14
CA LEU A 347 34.15 -7.96 7.62
C LEU A 347 35.51 -7.34 7.29
N ALA A 348 35.53 -6.12 6.75
CA ALA A 348 36.78 -5.43 6.41
C ALA A 348 37.64 -5.13 7.65
N TYR A 349 37.00 -4.78 8.77
CA TYR A 349 37.70 -4.44 10.01
C TYR A 349 37.71 -5.55 11.06
N HIS A 350 36.90 -6.59 10.87
CA HIS A 350 36.62 -7.62 11.87
C HIS A 350 36.23 -7.02 13.23
N LYS A 351 35.35 -6.01 13.19
CA LYS A 351 34.81 -5.29 14.35
C LYS A 351 33.29 -5.42 14.40
N GLU A 352 32.73 -5.27 15.59
CA GLU A 352 31.27 -5.21 15.76
C GLU A 352 30.71 -3.97 15.08
N ASN A 353 29.45 -4.04 14.66
CA ASN A 353 28.77 -2.97 13.94
C ASN A 353 28.81 -1.65 14.72
N PHE A 354 29.42 -0.61 14.13
CA PHE A 354 29.57 0.67 14.83
C PHE A 354 28.24 1.32 15.21
N ALA A 355 27.14 1.06 14.48
CA ALA A 355 25.82 1.59 14.86
C ALA A 355 25.23 0.85 16.08
N TYR A 356 25.62 -0.42 16.30
CA TYR A 356 25.31 -1.15 17.53
C TYR A 356 26.14 -0.65 18.71
N ASP A 357 27.46 -0.49 18.51
CA ASP A 357 28.37 -0.02 19.55
C ASP A 357 28.03 1.41 20.00
N HIS A 358 27.64 2.28 19.06
CA HIS A 358 27.25 3.67 19.33
C HIS A 358 25.73 3.87 19.44
N TRP A 359 24.96 2.81 19.72
CA TRP A 359 23.50 2.93 19.81
C TRP A 359 23.07 3.99 20.81
N ASP A 360 23.70 4.06 21.97
CA ASP A 360 23.35 5.04 23.01
C ASP A 360 23.58 6.49 22.58
N ASP A 361 24.60 6.75 21.75
CA ASP A 361 24.88 8.07 21.18
C ASP A 361 23.84 8.45 20.12
N ILE A 362 23.40 7.47 19.31
CA ILE A 362 22.31 7.64 18.34
C ILE A 362 21.02 8.03 19.07
N LEU A 363 20.72 7.39 20.19
CA LEU A 363 19.55 7.69 21.01
C LEU A 363 19.57 9.12 21.57
N ASP A 364 20.74 9.64 21.92
CA ASP A 364 20.88 11.02 22.41
C ASP A 364 20.60 12.05 21.29
N ILE A 365 21.01 11.76 20.06
CA ILE A 365 20.65 12.56 18.89
C ILE A 365 19.13 12.51 18.65
N CYS A 366 18.55 11.31 18.56
CA CYS A 366 17.12 11.12 18.31
C CYS A 366 16.24 11.84 19.34
N ASN A 367 16.62 11.79 20.62
CA ASN A 367 15.91 12.47 21.70
C ASN A 367 15.83 13.99 21.54
N HIS A 368 16.87 14.61 20.99
CA HIS A 368 16.93 16.06 20.86
C HIS A 368 15.92 16.59 19.84
N TYR A 369 15.63 15.80 18.80
CA TYR A 369 14.80 16.20 17.67
C TYR A 369 13.46 15.49 17.58
N ASP A 370 13.25 14.42 18.37
CA ASP A 370 12.13 13.47 18.22
C ASP A 370 12.14 12.72 16.89
N VAL A 371 13.33 12.21 16.52
CA VAL A 371 13.44 11.26 15.40
C VAL A 371 13.14 9.86 15.92
N SER A 372 12.13 9.21 15.34
CA SER A 372 11.82 7.81 15.64
C SER A 372 12.86 6.87 15.02
N LEU A 373 13.09 5.72 15.64
CA LEU A 373 13.98 4.69 15.11
C LEU A 373 13.18 3.58 14.45
N SER A 374 13.40 3.40 13.15
CA SER A 374 13.01 2.21 12.41
C SER A 374 14.20 1.25 12.45
N ILE A 375 14.17 0.25 13.34
CA ILE A 375 15.33 -0.65 13.47
C ILE A 375 15.32 -1.58 12.26
N GLY A 376 16.29 -1.40 11.36
CA GLY A 376 16.31 -2.05 10.05
C GLY A 376 16.50 -3.57 10.11
N ASP A 377 15.99 -4.26 9.10
CA ASP A 377 16.07 -5.72 8.93
C ASP A 377 17.16 -6.09 7.91
N GLY A 378 18.42 -5.80 8.26
CA GLY A 378 19.56 -5.97 7.37
C GLY A 378 19.79 -7.40 6.90
N LEU A 379 19.31 -8.38 7.65
CA LEU A 379 19.37 -9.81 7.36
C LEU A 379 17.99 -10.37 6.98
N ARG A 380 17.07 -9.56 6.45
CA ARG A 380 15.80 -10.08 5.90
C ARG A 380 16.01 -11.08 4.75
N PRO A 381 15.08 -12.02 4.52
CA PRO A 381 15.15 -12.96 3.40
C PRO A 381 14.78 -12.29 2.07
N GLY A 382 15.61 -12.53 1.05
CA GLY A 382 15.40 -12.08 -0.34
C GLY A 382 14.88 -13.16 -1.28
N SER A 383 14.55 -14.33 -0.75
CA SER A 383 13.87 -15.40 -1.45
C SER A 383 13.06 -16.23 -0.47
N ILE A 384 12.06 -16.95 -0.98
CA ILE A 384 11.26 -17.91 -0.21
C ILE A 384 12.14 -18.99 0.44
N TYR A 385 13.27 -19.33 -0.18
CA TYR A 385 14.22 -20.31 0.34
C TYR A 385 14.85 -19.84 1.67
N ASP A 386 15.15 -18.55 1.78
CA ASP A 386 15.85 -17.96 2.93
C ASP A 386 14.90 -17.59 4.10
N ALA A 387 13.59 -17.73 3.90
CA ALA A 387 12.56 -17.31 4.84
C ALA A 387 12.65 -18.06 6.20
N ASN A 388 12.59 -17.29 7.30
CA ASN A 388 12.60 -17.75 8.68
C ASN A 388 13.90 -18.51 9.06
N ASP A 389 15.01 -18.17 8.42
CA ASP A 389 16.31 -18.76 8.75
C ASP A 389 16.90 -18.19 10.05
N THR A 390 18.04 -18.75 10.46
CA THR A 390 18.72 -18.35 11.69
C THR A 390 19.23 -16.90 11.64
N ALA A 391 19.70 -16.42 10.49
CA ALA A 391 20.24 -15.07 10.36
C ALA A 391 19.15 -14.01 10.58
N GLN A 392 17.98 -14.21 9.96
CA GLN A 392 16.83 -13.33 10.12
C GLN A 392 16.39 -13.24 11.58
N PHE A 393 16.18 -14.38 12.25
CA PHE A 393 15.69 -14.38 13.62
C PHE A 393 16.75 -13.98 14.66
N ALA A 394 18.04 -14.18 14.37
CA ALA A 394 19.11 -13.65 15.21
C ALA A 394 19.10 -12.11 15.22
N GLU A 395 18.91 -11.48 14.05
CA GLU A 395 18.75 -10.03 13.97
C GLU A 395 17.47 -9.56 14.67
N LEU A 396 16.32 -10.23 14.46
CA LEU A 396 15.06 -9.87 15.11
C LEU A 396 15.16 -9.88 16.64
N LEU A 397 15.85 -10.86 17.20
CA LEU A 397 16.08 -10.92 18.64
C LEU A 397 16.91 -9.71 19.13
N THR A 398 17.91 -9.29 18.36
CA THR A 398 18.71 -8.09 18.62
C THR A 398 17.90 -6.80 18.41
N GLN A 399 16.99 -6.72 17.43
CA GLN A 399 16.08 -5.58 17.28
C GLN A 399 15.26 -5.37 18.57
N GLY A 400 14.80 -6.44 19.21
CA GLY A 400 14.11 -6.36 20.50
C GLY A 400 14.98 -5.83 21.65
N GLU A 401 16.25 -6.22 21.72
CA GLU A 401 17.22 -5.65 22.68
C GLU A 401 17.40 -4.14 22.46
N LEU A 402 17.64 -3.73 21.22
CA LEU A 402 17.84 -2.33 20.84
C LEU A 402 16.59 -1.48 21.07
N THR A 403 15.40 -2.06 20.90
CA THR A 403 14.10 -1.45 21.22
C THR A 403 14.01 -1.09 22.70
N ARG A 404 14.32 -2.04 23.60
CA ARG A 404 14.27 -1.78 25.06
C ARG A 404 15.28 -0.70 25.47
N ARG A 405 16.50 -0.73 24.94
CA ARG A 405 17.52 0.30 25.16
C ARG A 405 17.06 1.68 24.69
N ALA A 406 16.40 1.76 23.53
CA ALA A 406 15.84 3.00 23.02
C ALA A 406 14.71 3.55 23.93
N TRP A 407 13.84 2.67 24.42
CA TRP A 407 12.76 3.05 25.34
C TRP A 407 13.25 3.50 26.72
N GLU A 408 14.38 3.02 27.22
CA GLU A 408 15.02 3.56 28.43
C GLU A 408 15.43 5.04 28.26
N LYS A 409 15.71 5.44 27.03
CA LYS A 409 15.95 6.83 26.65
C LYS A 409 14.73 7.53 26.06
N ASP A 410 13.52 6.94 26.16
CA ASP A 410 12.27 7.50 25.61
C ASP A 410 12.31 7.81 24.10
N VAL A 411 13.17 7.14 23.34
CA VAL A 411 13.16 7.26 21.87
C VAL A 411 12.07 6.34 21.31
N GLN A 412 11.25 6.88 20.41
CA GLN A 412 10.18 6.15 19.74
C GLN A 412 10.76 5.08 18.80
N VAL A 413 10.18 3.88 18.76
CA VAL A 413 10.71 2.75 17.97
C VAL A 413 9.61 2.04 17.19
N MET A 414 9.92 1.68 15.95
CA MET A 414 9.31 0.58 15.21
C MET A 414 10.38 -0.39 14.73
N ASN A 415 10.03 -1.64 14.45
CA ASN A 415 10.97 -2.62 13.91
C ASN A 415 10.64 -2.94 12.46
N GLU A 416 11.65 -2.99 11.61
CA GLU A 416 11.49 -3.49 10.24
C GLU A 416 11.45 -5.01 10.22
N GLY A 417 10.71 -5.55 9.26
CA GLY A 417 10.46 -6.97 9.10
C GLY A 417 10.42 -7.42 7.63
N PRO A 418 10.33 -8.73 7.43
CA PRO A 418 10.87 -9.42 6.26
C PRO A 418 10.32 -9.00 4.90
N GLY A 419 11.10 -9.39 3.89
CA GLY A 419 10.80 -9.28 2.47
C GLY A 419 10.07 -10.51 1.89
N HIS A 420 10.76 -11.63 1.67
CA HIS A 420 10.18 -12.79 0.95
C HIS A 420 9.81 -13.92 1.92
N ILE A 421 8.51 -14.16 2.13
CA ILE A 421 7.99 -15.14 3.11
C ILE A 421 6.78 -15.88 2.52
N PRO A 422 6.83 -17.22 2.39
CA PRO A 422 5.68 -17.99 1.94
C PRO A 422 4.58 -17.96 3.02
N MET A 423 3.30 -17.94 2.62
CA MET A 423 2.18 -17.67 3.54
C MET A 423 2.17 -18.49 4.83
N HIS A 424 2.53 -19.78 4.77
CA HIS A 424 2.56 -20.66 5.95
C HIS A 424 3.60 -20.26 7.02
N LYS A 425 4.58 -19.41 6.67
CA LYS A 425 5.63 -18.89 7.57
C LYS A 425 5.34 -17.48 8.09
N ILE A 426 4.33 -16.79 7.55
CA ILE A 426 3.95 -15.43 7.98
C ILE A 426 3.58 -15.39 9.49
N PRO A 427 2.77 -16.32 10.04
CA PRO A 427 2.38 -16.25 11.45
C PRO A 427 3.54 -16.32 12.44
N GLU A 428 4.58 -17.10 12.14
CA GLU A 428 5.77 -17.20 12.99
C GLU A 428 6.52 -15.87 13.09
N ASN A 429 6.57 -15.10 12.01
CA ASN A 429 7.23 -13.79 12.01
C ASN A 429 6.53 -12.81 12.96
N MET A 430 5.20 -12.72 12.87
CA MET A 430 4.42 -11.84 13.76
C MET A 430 4.52 -12.31 15.22
N GLN A 431 4.41 -13.61 15.48
CA GLN A 431 4.48 -14.18 16.83
C GLN A 431 5.82 -13.85 17.50
N LYS A 432 6.93 -14.06 16.80
CA LYS A 432 8.27 -13.76 17.32
C LYS A 432 8.50 -12.26 17.52
N GLN A 433 8.04 -11.42 16.60
CA GLN A 433 8.22 -9.97 16.74
C GLN A 433 7.43 -9.43 17.95
N LEU A 434 6.17 -9.83 18.13
CA LEU A 434 5.38 -9.41 19.30
C LEU A 434 6.06 -9.80 20.61
N GLU A 435 6.59 -11.02 20.69
CA GLU A 435 7.25 -11.55 21.88
C GLU A 435 8.62 -10.88 22.13
N TRP A 436 9.51 -10.86 21.14
CA TRP A 436 10.91 -10.46 21.33
C TRP A 436 11.10 -8.94 21.33
N CYS A 437 10.23 -8.21 20.62
CA CYS A 437 10.26 -6.76 20.49
C CYS A 437 9.18 -6.07 21.32
N ASN A 438 8.59 -6.77 22.30
CA ASN A 438 7.69 -6.17 23.29
C ASN A 438 6.48 -5.45 22.69
N GLU A 439 5.90 -6.01 21.63
CA GLU A 439 4.76 -5.42 20.90
C GLU A 439 5.03 -4.06 20.24
N ALA A 440 6.29 -3.65 20.04
CA ALA A 440 6.62 -2.45 19.27
C ALA A 440 5.97 -2.50 17.86
N PRO A 441 5.61 -1.35 17.25
CA PRO A 441 5.06 -1.33 15.91
C PRO A 441 5.94 -2.08 14.91
N PHE A 442 5.34 -2.96 14.13
CA PHE A 442 6.04 -3.71 13.10
C PHE A 442 5.85 -3.07 11.73
N TYR A 443 6.93 -2.99 10.94
CA TYR A 443 7.00 -2.36 9.64
C TYR A 443 7.57 -3.32 8.60
N THR A 444 6.76 -3.81 7.65
CA THR A 444 7.19 -4.92 6.76
C THR A 444 7.29 -4.53 5.30
N LEU A 445 8.27 -5.08 4.57
CA LEU A 445 8.39 -4.95 3.12
C LEU A 445 7.60 -6.05 2.40
N GLY A 446 6.29 -5.85 2.25
CA GLY A 446 5.37 -6.92 1.84
C GLY A 446 4.86 -7.70 3.05
N PRO A 447 5.12 -9.02 3.17
CA PRO A 447 6.12 -9.79 2.41
C PRO A 447 5.66 -10.36 1.06
N LEU A 448 6.59 -10.54 0.12
CA LEU A 448 6.38 -11.30 -1.12
C LEU A 448 6.13 -12.78 -0.81
N THR A 449 5.02 -13.32 -1.30
CA THR A 449 4.60 -14.70 -1.01
C THR A 449 5.13 -15.74 -1.99
N THR A 450 5.71 -15.29 -3.10
CA THR A 450 6.35 -16.12 -4.14
C THR A 450 7.34 -15.30 -4.95
N ASP A 451 8.40 -15.93 -5.46
CA ASP A 451 9.49 -15.26 -6.20
C ASP A 451 9.33 -15.34 -7.73
N ILE A 452 8.25 -15.97 -8.22
CA ILE A 452 8.15 -16.40 -9.63
C ILE A 452 7.51 -15.38 -10.57
N ALA A 453 7.13 -14.20 -10.09
CA ALA A 453 6.34 -13.22 -10.84
C ALA A 453 6.94 -11.80 -10.86
N PRO A 454 8.23 -11.62 -11.20
CA PRO A 454 8.81 -10.28 -11.35
C PRO A 454 8.02 -9.47 -12.40
N GLY A 455 7.76 -8.20 -12.12
CA GLY A 455 6.79 -7.37 -12.86
C GLY A 455 5.42 -7.30 -12.19
N TYR A 456 5.11 -8.25 -11.30
CA TYR A 456 3.86 -8.36 -10.55
C TYR A 456 4.09 -8.48 -9.04
N ASP A 457 5.27 -8.06 -8.57
CA ASP A 457 5.64 -8.24 -7.17
C ASP A 457 4.73 -7.45 -6.22
N HIS A 458 4.20 -6.31 -6.64
CA HIS A 458 3.11 -5.59 -5.95
C HIS A 458 1.89 -6.47 -5.60
N ILE A 459 1.57 -7.47 -6.43
CA ILE A 459 0.50 -8.44 -6.20
C ILE A 459 0.98 -9.54 -5.27
N THR A 460 2.15 -10.13 -5.54
CA THR A 460 2.71 -11.20 -4.71
C THR A 460 2.90 -10.76 -3.26
N SER A 461 3.25 -9.48 -3.07
CA SER A 461 3.47 -8.87 -1.77
C SER A 461 2.18 -8.37 -1.13
N ALA A 462 1.19 -7.90 -1.90
CA ALA A 462 -0.12 -7.52 -1.37
C ALA A 462 -0.78 -8.68 -0.59
N ILE A 463 -0.62 -9.91 -1.09
CA ILE A 463 -1.09 -11.12 -0.39
C ILE A 463 -0.43 -11.23 0.99
N GLY A 464 0.90 -11.14 1.07
CA GLY A 464 1.59 -11.25 2.34
C GLY A 464 1.36 -10.06 3.26
N ALA A 465 1.27 -8.85 2.69
CA ALA A 465 1.04 -7.60 3.40
C ALA A 465 -0.33 -7.58 4.07
N ALA A 466 -1.40 -7.99 3.38
CA ALA A 466 -2.72 -8.13 3.96
C ALA A 466 -2.72 -9.20 5.08
N ASN A 467 -2.08 -10.34 4.85
CA ASN A 467 -1.99 -11.41 5.83
C ASN A 467 -1.25 -10.97 7.10
N ILE A 468 -0.07 -10.36 6.98
CA ILE A 468 0.73 -9.95 8.14
C ILE A 468 0.14 -8.70 8.83
N GLY A 469 -0.47 -7.80 8.06
CA GLY A 469 -1.27 -6.68 8.58
C GLY A 469 -2.42 -7.16 9.46
N ALA A 470 -3.18 -8.17 9.00
CA ALA A 470 -4.27 -8.77 9.77
C ALA A 470 -3.80 -9.40 11.09
N LEU A 471 -2.56 -9.89 11.14
CA LEU A 471 -1.97 -10.44 12.36
C LEU A 471 -1.45 -9.37 13.32
N GLY A 472 -1.11 -8.18 12.83
CA GLY A 472 -0.80 -7.04 13.69
C GLY A 472 0.29 -6.08 13.21
N THR A 473 0.81 -6.24 11.99
CA THR A 473 1.75 -5.24 11.42
C THR A 473 1.08 -3.87 11.31
N ALA A 474 1.82 -2.83 11.71
CA ALA A 474 1.30 -1.47 11.84
C ALA A 474 1.54 -0.60 10.60
N LEU A 475 2.67 -0.80 9.92
CA LEU A 475 3.06 -0.08 8.71
C LEU A 475 3.48 -1.08 7.63
N LEU A 476 3.00 -0.89 6.41
CA LEU A 476 3.32 -1.74 5.26
C LEU A 476 4.14 -0.93 4.26
N CYS A 477 5.40 -1.30 4.06
CA CYS A 477 6.20 -0.73 2.98
C CYS A 477 5.71 -1.31 1.67
N TYR A 478 5.31 -0.43 0.76
CA TYR A 478 4.82 -0.85 -0.53
C TYR A 478 5.90 -1.61 -1.34
N VAL A 479 5.45 -2.32 -2.36
CA VAL A 479 6.29 -2.93 -3.38
C VAL A 479 5.65 -2.55 -4.70
N THR A 480 6.46 -2.06 -5.64
CA THR A 480 5.96 -1.60 -6.95
C THR A 480 5.99 -2.74 -7.97
N PRO A 481 5.30 -2.60 -9.12
CA PRO A 481 5.48 -3.53 -10.24
C PRO A 481 6.93 -3.65 -10.72
N LYS A 482 7.77 -2.65 -10.48
CA LYS A 482 9.18 -2.62 -10.90
C LYS A 482 10.17 -3.20 -9.88
N GLU A 483 9.70 -3.70 -8.75
CA GLU A 483 10.58 -4.40 -7.82
C GLU A 483 11.36 -5.49 -8.58
N HIS A 484 12.64 -5.65 -8.22
CA HIS A 484 13.60 -6.52 -8.89
C HIS A 484 13.91 -6.19 -10.37
N LEU A 485 13.34 -5.13 -10.95
CA LEU A 485 13.47 -4.80 -12.39
C LEU A 485 14.04 -3.40 -12.65
N GLY A 486 13.75 -2.42 -11.79
CA GLY A 486 14.27 -1.06 -11.96
C GLY A 486 13.61 -0.03 -11.06
N LEU A 487 13.92 1.25 -11.29
CA LEU A 487 13.33 2.33 -10.50
C LEU A 487 11.88 2.64 -10.92
N PRO A 488 10.95 2.75 -9.95
CA PRO A 488 9.55 3.06 -10.23
C PRO A 488 9.40 4.47 -10.76
N ASN A 489 8.57 4.60 -11.81
CA ASN A 489 8.08 5.89 -12.28
C ASN A 489 6.80 6.27 -11.52
N ARG A 490 6.21 7.42 -11.86
CA ARG A 490 4.96 7.91 -11.28
C ARG A 490 3.80 6.89 -11.29
N ASP A 491 3.60 6.18 -12.39
CA ASP A 491 2.45 5.27 -12.54
C ASP A 491 2.68 3.97 -11.76
N ASP A 492 3.93 3.50 -11.68
CA ASP A 492 4.32 2.40 -10.80
C ASP A 492 4.11 2.75 -9.32
N VAL A 493 4.40 4.01 -8.93
CA VAL A 493 4.15 4.54 -7.58
C VAL A 493 2.66 4.48 -7.26
N LYS A 494 1.78 4.98 -8.14
CA LYS A 494 0.32 4.88 -7.94
C LYS A 494 -0.12 3.42 -7.78
N THR A 495 0.34 2.55 -8.67
CA THR A 495 -0.01 1.12 -8.62
C THR A 495 0.41 0.47 -7.30
N GLY A 496 1.63 0.75 -6.83
CA GLY A 496 2.11 0.27 -5.54
C GLY A 496 1.27 0.79 -4.37
N VAL A 497 0.98 2.10 -4.34
CA VAL A 497 0.19 2.71 -3.25
C VAL A 497 -1.22 2.12 -3.20
N ILE A 498 -1.92 2.04 -4.33
CA ILE A 498 -3.28 1.48 -4.39
C ILE A 498 -3.29 0.01 -3.94
N SER A 499 -2.33 -0.80 -4.40
CA SER A 499 -2.21 -2.21 -3.99
C SER A 499 -2.05 -2.37 -2.48
N TYR A 500 -1.31 -1.45 -1.86
CA TYR A 500 -1.07 -1.48 -0.43
C TYR A 500 -2.18 -0.84 0.41
N LYS A 501 -2.91 0.16 -0.12
CA LYS A 501 -4.15 0.63 0.54
C LYS A 501 -5.23 -0.44 0.53
N ILE A 502 -5.33 -1.23 -0.54
CA ILE A 502 -6.18 -2.44 -0.54
C ILE A 502 -5.72 -3.41 0.55
N SER A 503 -4.42 -3.69 0.64
CA SER A 503 -3.87 -4.65 1.62
C SER A 503 -4.07 -4.19 3.06
N ALA A 504 -3.83 -2.89 3.34
CA ALA A 504 -4.04 -2.27 4.64
C ALA A 504 -5.51 -2.30 5.05
N HIS A 505 -6.42 -1.89 4.16
CA HIS A 505 -7.86 -1.91 4.42
C HIS A 505 -8.40 -3.33 4.61
N ALA A 506 -7.94 -4.30 3.81
CA ALA A 506 -8.29 -5.71 3.99
C ALA A 506 -7.82 -6.26 5.35
N ALA A 507 -6.64 -5.84 5.82
CA ALA A 507 -6.16 -6.14 7.16
C ALA A 507 -7.04 -5.49 8.24
N ASP A 508 -7.46 -4.23 8.06
CA ASP A 508 -8.35 -3.54 9.00
C ASP A 508 -9.74 -4.19 9.08
N LEU A 509 -10.29 -4.66 7.95
CA LEU A 509 -11.50 -5.48 7.94
C LEU A 509 -11.32 -6.80 8.69
N ALA A 510 -10.20 -7.51 8.45
CA ALA A 510 -9.90 -8.77 9.14
C ALA A 510 -9.68 -8.58 10.65
N LYS A 511 -9.16 -7.43 11.07
CA LYS A 511 -9.02 -7.03 12.48
C LYS A 511 -10.36 -6.62 13.11
N GLY A 512 -11.41 -6.40 12.31
CA GLY A 512 -12.68 -5.84 12.79
C GLY A 512 -12.54 -4.39 13.25
N HIS A 513 -11.67 -3.60 12.61
CA HIS A 513 -11.45 -2.20 12.99
C HIS A 513 -12.76 -1.40 12.84
N PRO A 514 -13.19 -0.60 13.83
CA PRO A 514 -14.52 0.03 13.85
C PRO A 514 -14.83 0.94 12.64
N LEU A 515 -13.80 1.51 12.01
CA LEU A 515 -13.94 2.42 10.89
C LEU A 515 -13.91 1.75 9.50
N ALA A 516 -13.61 0.45 9.42
CA ALA A 516 -13.30 -0.19 8.14
C ALA A 516 -14.56 -0.54 7.32
N GLN A 517 -15.45 -1.36 7.88
CA GLN A 517 -16.54 -1.97 7.12
C GLN A 517 -17.56 -0.96 6.55
N ALA A 518 -17.73 0.20 7.19
CA ALA A 518 -18.64 1.24 6.72
C ALA A 518 -18.32 1.71 5.28
N TRP A 519 -17.04 1.67 4.88
CA TRP A 519 -16.64 2.02 3.52
C TRP A 519 -17.11 0.96 2.50
N ASP A 520 -16.87 -0.32 2.78
CA ASP A 520 -17.31 -1.46 1.96
C ASP A 520 -18.83 -1.50 1.82
N ASP A 521 -19.55 -1.22 2.91
CA ASP A 521 -21.01 -1.19 2.93
C ASP A 521 -21.54 -0.04 2.07
N ALA A 522 -20.94 1.16 2.16
CA ALA A 522 -21.34 2.32 1.35
C ALA A 522 -21.14 2.08 -0.16
N ILE A 523 -19.98 1.57 -0.58
CA ILE A 523 -19.72 1.29 -1.99
C ILE A 523 -20.57 0.11 -2.51
N SER A 524 -20.84 -0.89 -1.67
CA SER A 524 -21.70 -2.02 -2.02
C SER A 524 -23.16 -1.61 -2.16
N LYS A 525 -23.65 -0.71 -1.30
CA LYS A 525 -24.98 -0.11 -1.41
C LYS A 525 -25.12 0.70 -2.70
N ALA A 526 -24.14 1.57 -3.01
CA ALA A 526 -24.11 2.32 -4.26
C ALA A 526 -24.12 1.40 -5.50
N ARG A 527 -23.38 0.29 -5.44
CA ARG A 527 -23.35 -0.74 -6.49
C ARG A 527 -24.72 -1.40 -6.69
N PHE A 528 -25.36 -1.82 -5.59
CA PHE A 528 -26.66 -2.50 -5.66
C PHE A 528 -27.78 -1.58 -6.15
N GLU A 529 -27.72 -0.29 -5.81
CA GLU A 529 -28.66 0.76 -6.22
C GLU A 529 -28.32 1.38 -7.59
N PHE A 530 -27.30 0.85 -8.28
CA PHE A 530 -26.85 1.35 -9.59
C PHE A 530 -26.48 2.84 -9.61
N ARG A 531 -26.04 3.38 -8.46
CA ARG A 531 -25.49 4.73 -8.35
C ARG A 531 -24.03 4.74 -8.80
N TRP A 532 -23.80 4.52 -10.11
CA TRP A 532 -22.47 4.32 -10.69
C TRP A 532 -21.47 5.42 -10.31
N MET A 533 -21.86 6.68 -10.41
CA MET A 533 -20.99 7.81 -10.05
C MET A 533 -20.61 7.83 -8.57
N ASP A 534 -21.48 7.36 -7.68
CA ASP A 534 -21.18 7.24 -6.26
C ASP A 534 -20.28 6.03 -6.00
N GLN A 535 -20.53 4.90 -6.68
CA GLN A 535 -19.64 3.73 -6.62
C GLN A 535 -18.22 4.08 -7.06
N PHE A 536 -18.06 4.87 -8.14
CA PHE A 536 -16.75 5.34 -8.59
C PHE A 536 -16.12 6.27 -7.55
N ALA A 537 -16.84 7.29 -7.10
CA ALA A 537 -16.35 8.28 -6.13
C ALA A 537 -15.93 7.64 -4.78
N LEU A 538 -16.62 6.58 -4.35
CA LEU A 538 -16.30 5.80 -3.16
C LEU A 538 -15.10 4.87 -3.33
N SER A 539 -14.62 4.60 -4.55
CA SER A 539 -13.49 3.68 -4.75
C SER A 539 -12.15 4.34 -4.41
N LEU A 540 -11.11 3.52 -4.17
CA LEU A 540 -9.73 4.01 -3.95
C LEU A 540 -9.16 4.77 -5.15
N ASP A 541 -9.60 4.43 -6.37
CA ASP A 541 -9.17 5.06 -7.62
C ASP A 541 -10.38 5.34 -8.54
N PRO A 542 -11.12 6.43 -8.28
CA PRO A 542 -12.38 6.71 -8.96
C PRO A 542 -12.26 6.82 -10.48
N VAL A 543 -11.18 7.44 -10.95
CA VAL A 543 -10.96 7.66 -12.39
C VAL A 543 -10.72 6.36 -13.14
N THR A 544 -10.00 5.41 -12.55
CA THR A 544 -9.77 4.10 -13.15
C THR A 544 -11.05 3.26 -13.14
N ALA A 545 -11.80 3.27 -12.04
CA ALA A 545 -13.06 2.54 -11.94
C ALA A 545 -14.07 3.03 -12.99
N MET A 546 -14.16 4.36 -13.18
CA MET A 546 -15.02 4.97 -14.20
C MET A 546 -14.54 4.65 -15.61
N SER A 547 -13.24 4.76 -15.89
CA SER A 547 -12.71 4.51 -17.24
C SER A 547 -12.96 3.07 -17.70
N PHE A 548 -12.78 2.08 -16.82
CA PHE A 548 -13.00 0.66 -17.16
C PHE A 548 -14.46 0.34 -17.47
N HIS A 549 -15.41 1.00 -16.79
CA HIS A 549 -16.83 0.90 -17.15
C HIS A 549 -17.07 1.50 -18.56
N ASP A 550 -16.50 2.68 -18.80
CA ASP A 550 -16.77 3.49 -19.99
C ASP A 550 -16.11 2.96 -21.27
N GLU A 551 -15.11 2.08 -21.16
CA GLU A 551 -14.56 1.34 -22.30
C GLU A 551 -15.62 0.60 -23.12
N THR A 552 -16.74 0.20 -22.48
CA THR A 552 -17.83 -0.53 -23.15
C THR A 552 -19.16 0.21 -23.12
N LEU A 553 -19.41 1.03 -22.10
CA LEU A 553 -20.66 1.79 -21.94
C LEU A 553 -20.37 3.28 -21.62
N PRO A 554 -19.83 4.06 -22.58
CA PRO A 554 -19.36 5.42 -22.32
C PRO A 554 -20.47 6.46 -22.17
N SER A 555 -21.71 6.17 -22.59
CA SER A 555 -22.78 7.16 -22.61
C SER A 555 -23.20 7.58 -21.19
N ASP A 556 -23.60 8.85 -21.03
CA ASP A 556 -24.08 9.36 -19.73
C ASP A 556 -25.30 8.59 -19.22
N GLY A 557 -26.17 8.13 -20.13
CA GLY A 557 -27.32 7.29 -19.78
C GLY A 557 -26.93 5.93 -19.18
N ALA A 558 -25.72 5.42 -19.45
CA ALA A 558 -25.23 4.19 -18.84
C ALA A 558 -24.89 4.37 -17.35
N LYS A 559 -24.62 5.60 -16.89
CA LYS A 559 -24.32 5.92 -15.48
C LYS A 559 -25.53 5.83 -14.55
N VAL A 560 -26.71 5.61 -15.12
CA VAL A 560 -27.97 5.33 -14.39
C VAL A 560 -28.60 4.02 -14.84
N ALA A 561 -27.90 3.21 -15.65
CA ALA A 561 -28.42 1.95 -16.13
C ALA A 561 -28.37 0.88 -15.03
N HIS A 562 -29.43 0.08 -14.91
CA HIS A 562 -29.49 -1.01 -13.94
C HIS A 562 -28.78 -2.29 -14.43
N PHE A 563 -27.63 -2.12 -15.10
CA PHE A 563 -26.77 -3.18 -15.60
C PHE A 563 -25.42 -2.61 -16.04
N CYS A 564 -24.43 -3.50 -16.26
CA CYS A 564 -23.21 -3.19 -17.00
C CYS A 564 -23.06 -4.13 -18.21
N SER A 565 -21.99 -3.95 -18.99
CA SER A 565 -21.71 -4.75 -20.19
C SER A 565 -21.49 -6.24 -19.90
N MET A 566 -21.12 -6.61 -18.67
CA MET A 566 -20.86 -8.01 -18.28
C MET A 566 -22.09 -8.91 -18.43
N CYS A 567 -23.27 -8.46 -17.98
CA CYS A 567 -24.50 -9.25 -18.03
C CYS A 567 -25.55 -8.67 -18.99
N GLY A 568 -25.41 -7.39 -19.36
CA GLY A 568 -26.44 -6.66 -20.09
C GLY A 568 -27.76 -6.53 -19.30
N PRO A 569 -28.78 -5.93 -19.92
CA PRO A 569 -30.01 -5.52 -19.23
C PRO A 569 -30.86 -6.68 -18.70
N LYS A 570 -30.79 -7.87 -19.32
CA LYS A 570 -31.69 -8.99 -19.01
C LYS A 570 -31.15 -9.95 -17.94
N PHE A 571 -29.84 -9.99 -17.74
CA PHE A 571 -29.19 -10.98 -16.87
C PHE A 571 -28.45 -10.35 -15.69
N CYS A 572 -28.62 -9.05 -15.45
CA CYS A 572 -28.05 -8.41 -14.27
C CYS A 572 -28.74 -8.96 -13.01
N SER A 573 -27.97 -9.69 -12.19
CA SER A 573 -28.46 -10.32 -10.96
C SER A 573 -29.00 -9.32 -9.93
N MET A 574 -28.37 -8.14 -9.82
CA MET A 574 -28.82 -7.08 -8.90
C MET A 574 -30.15 -6.49 -9.35
N LYS A 575 -30.37 -6.31 -10.66
CA LYS A 575 -31.65 -5.85 -11.20
C LYS A 575 -32.76 -6.89 -11.00
N ILE A 576 -32.46 -8.16 -11.27
CA ILE A 576 -33.37 -9.26 -10.98
C ILE A 576 -33.75 -9.28 -9.49
N THR A 577 -32.79 -9.03 -8.60
CA THR A 577 -33.04 -8.95 -7.15
C THR A 577 -33.90 -7.75 -6.77
N GLU A 578 -33.67 -6.58 -7.37
CA GLU A 578 -34.51 -5.39 -7.20
C GLU A 578 -35.97 -5.70 -7.58
N ASP A 579 -36.19 -6.34 -8.73
CA ASP A 579 -37.52 -6.71 -9.20
C ASP A 579 -38.19 -7.74 -8.27
N ILE A 580 -37.42 -8.72 -7.75
CA ILE A 580 -37.90 -9.68 -6.74
C ILE A 580 -38.32 -8.97 -5.45
N ARG A 581 -37.52 -8.03 -4.94
CA ARG A 581 -37.85 -7.27 -3.72
C ARG A 581 -39.10 -6.42 -3.91
N LYS A 582 -39.23 -5.75 -5.05
CA LYS A 582 -40.42 -4.97 -5.40
C LYS A 582 -41.67 -5.85 -5.49
N TYR A 583 -41.56 -7.01 -6.15
CA TYR A 583 -42.65 -7.98 -6.20
C TYR A 583 -43.05 -8.44 -4.78
N ALA A 584 -42.08 -8.74 -3.93
CA ALA A 584 -42.30 -9.18 -2.55
C ALA A 584 -42.85 -8.07 -1.63
N GLU A 585 -42.59 -6.80 -1.89
CA GLU A 585 -43.23 -5.69 -1.16
C GLU A 585 -44.74 -5.62 -1.46
N GLU A 586 -45.13 -5.82 -2.72
CA GLU A 586 -46.54 -5.79 -3.14
C GLU A 586 -47.30 -7.08 -2.74
N HIS A 587 -46.62 -8.23 -2.74
CA HIS A 587 -47.26 -9.55 -2.59
C HIS A 587 -46.88 -10.27 -1.29
N GLY A 588 -45.92 -9.76 -0.51
CA GLY A 588 -45.28 -10.48 0.59
C GLY A 588 -44.25 -11.51 0.10
N TYR A 589 -43.30 -11.87 0.96
CA TYR A 589 -42.30 -12.90 0.64
C TYR A 589 -42.87 -14.32 0.60
N GLY A 590 -44.04 -14.54 1.23
CA GLY A 590 -44.77 -15.82 1.27
C GLY A 590 -43.94 -17.02 1.76
N SER A 591 -44.55 -18.20 1.82
CA SER A 591 -43.78 -19.44 1.65
C SER A 591 -43.63 -19.74 0.15
N PRO A 592 -42.64 -20.56 -0.28
CA PRO A 592 -42.53 -21.00 -1.67
C PRO A 592 -43.86 -21.55 -2.22
N GLU A 593 -44.61 -22.27 -1.40
CA GLU A 593 -45.92 -22.84 -1.74
C GLU A 593 -46.98 -21.76 -2.00
N GLU A 594 -47.01 -20.69 -1.21
CA GLU A 594 -47.93 -19.56 -1.41
C GLU A 594 -47.60 -18.77 -2.67
N ALA A 595 -46.31 -18.54 -2.95
CA ALA A 595 -45.86 -17.87 -4.17
C ALA A 595 -46.21 -18.69 -5.42
N ILE A 596 -46.01 -20.01 -5.37
CA ILE A 596 -46.40 -20.93 -6.45
C ILE A 596 -47.92 -20.90 -6.66
N GLN A 597 -48.73 -21.02 -5.59
CA GLN A 597 -50.18 -21.04 -5.70
C GLN A 597 -50.71 -19.73 -6.30
N ARG A 598 -50.20 -18.57 -5.85
CA ARG A 598 -50.60 -17.25 -6.42
C ARG A 598 -50.15 -17.08 -7.87
N GLY A 599 -48.94 -17.52 -8.21
CA GLY A 599 -48.47 -17.52 -9.60
C GLY A 599 -49.35 -18.40 -10.50
N MET A 600 -49.73 -19.58 -10.03
CA MET A 600 -50.66 -20.46 -10.74
C MET A 600 -52.07 -19.86 -10.87
N ASP A 601 -52.57 -19.19 -9.83
CA ASP A 601 -53.87 -18.52 -9.86
C ASP A 601 -53.87 -17.32 -10.82
N ALA A 602 -52.79 -16.54 -10.85
CA ALA A 602 -52.60 -15.41 -11.77
C ALA A 602 -52.50 -15.87 -13.23
N MET A 603 -51.68 -16.88 -13.52
CA MET A 603 -51.59 -17.49 -14.85
C MET A 603 -52.90 -18.16 -15.26
N SER A 604 -53.61 -18.79 -14.32
CA SER A 604 -54.95 -19.35 -14.58
C SER A 604 -55.98 -18.27 -14.87
N ALA A 605 -55.87 -17.11 -14.22
CA ALA A 605 -56.72 -15.95 -14.48
C ALA A 605 -56.40 -15.30 -15.84
N GLU A 606 -55.13 -15.11 -16.19
CA GLU A 606 -54.69 -14.67 -17.52
C GLU A 606 -55.14 -15.65 -18.61
N PHE A 607 -54.96 -16.96 -18.40
CA PHE A 607 -55.43 -18.00 -19.31
C PHE A 607 -56.96 -17.95 -19.50
N LYS A 608 -57.72 -17.73 -18.43
CA LYS A 608 -59.19 -17.56 -18.49
C LYS A 608 -59.61 -16.22 -19.11
N ALA A 609 -58.79 -15.17 -18.98
CA ALA A 609 -59.01 -13.84 -19.52
C ALA A 609 -58.62 -13.75 -21.00
N ALA A 610 -57.64 -14.53 -21.45
CA ALA A 610 -57.23 -14.72 -22.84
C ALA A 610 -58.28 -15.45 -23.70
N LYS A 611 -59.57 -15.36 -23.34
CA LYS A 611 -60.66 -16.11 -23.97
C LYS A 611 -60.78 -15.84 -25.47
N LYS A 612 -60.52 -16.90 -26.24
CA LYS A 612 -61.12 -17.26 -27.53
C LYS A 612 -61.17 -16.15 -28.59
N THR A 613 -60.03 -15.87 -29.21
CA THR A 613 -60.04 -15.56 -30.64
C THR A 613 -59.70 -16.84 -31.40
N VAL A 614 -60.75 -17.56 -31.83
CA VAL A 614 -60.91 -18.13 -33.18
C VAL A 614 -62.18 -18.99 -33.16
N SER A 615 -63.13 -18.56 -33.99
CA SER A 615 -64.21 -19.37 -34.54
C SER A 615 -63.63 -20.53 -35.34
N GLY A 616 -63.97 -21.77 -34.99
CA GLY A 616 -63.66 -22.93 -35.81
C GLY A 616 -63.93 -24.22 -35.07
N GLU A 617 -65.06 -24.86 -35.36
CA GLU A 617 -65.34 -26.24 -34.96
C GLU A 617 -64.28 -27.17 -35.56
N GLN A 618 -63.57 -27.93 -34.72
CA GLN A 618 -62.99 -29.20 -35.12
C GLN A 618 -63.23 -30.25 -34.04
N HIS A 619 -63.71 -31.40 -34.52
CA HIS A 619 -64.13 -32.55 -33.76
C HIS A 619 -63.00 -33.18 -32.95
N GLY A 620 -63.28 -33.42 -31.67
CA GLY A 620 -62.83 -34.58 -30.89
C GLY A 620 -61.34 -34.92 -30.91
N GLU A 621 -60.57 -34.34 -29.99
CA GLU A 621 -59.56 -35.03 -29.17
C GLU A 621 -59.14 -34.10 -28.02
N VAL A 622 -58.91 -34.67 -26.84
CA VAL A 622 -58.62 -33.93 -25.60
C VAL A 622 -57.14 -33.53 -25.62
N GLY A 623 -56.84 -32.37 -26.22
CA GLY A 623 -55.50 -31.80 -26.26
C GLY A 623 -55.57 -30.32 -26.65
N GLY A 624 -55.60 -29.43 -25.66
CA GLY A 624 -55.61 -27.99 -25.92
C GLY A 624 -54.20 -27.47 -26.16
N GLU A 625 -53.76 -27.44 -27.41
CA GLU A 625 -52.69 -26.52 -27.83
C GLU A 625 -53.32 -25.22 -28.33
N ILE A 626 -52.81 -24.07 -27.85
CA ILE A 626 -53.22 -22.74 -28.32
C ILE A 626 -52.04 -22.11 -29.06
N TYR A 627 -52.26 -21.75 -30.32
CA TYR A 627 -51.36 -20.87 -31.06
C TYR A 627 -51.49 -19.44 -30.53
N LEU A 628 -50.40 -18.87 -30.00
CA LEU A 628 -50.34 -17.48 -29.60
C LEU A 628 -50.38 -16.56 -30.85
N PRO A 629 -51.04 -15.38 -30.77
CA PRO A 629 -51.00 -14.40 -31.84
C PRO A 629 -49.57 -13.98 -32.17
N LYS A 630 -49.29 -13.74 -33.45
CA LYS A 630 -47.95 -13.35 -33.99
C LYS A 630 -47.34 -12.11 -33.31
N THR A 631 -48.13 -11.33 -32.59
CA THR A 631 -47.70 -10.17 -31.79
C THR A 631 -46.86 -10.52 -30.57
N TYR A 632 -46.79 -11.79 -30.17
CA TYR A 632 -45.91 -12.26 -29.08
C TYR A 632 -44.47 -12.59 -29.52
N ILE A 633 -44.16 -12.53 -30.82
CA ILE A 633 -42.85 -12.92 -31.38
C ILE A 633 -42.07 -11.71 -31.94
N ASP A 634 -42.66 -10.51 -31.97
CA ASP A 634 -42.00 -9.32 -32.55
C ASP A 634 -41.51 -8.35 -31.45
N PRO A 635 -40.20 -8.19 -31.21
CA PRO A 635 -39.64 -7.45 -30.07
C PRO A 635 -39.59 -5.92 -30.27
N LEU A 636 -40.36 -5.35 -31.21
CA LEU A 636 -40.30 -3.93 -31.54
C LEU A 636 -41.67 -3.26 -31.44
N LYS A 637 -42.06 -2.93 -30.20
CA LYS A 637 -42.78 -1.70 -29.79
C LYS A 637 -43.26 -1.85 -28.35
N ILE A 638 -42.48 -1.32 -27.41
CA ILE A 638 -42.82 -0.25 -26.45
C ILE A 638 -41.49 0.28 -25.92
#